data_AF-A0A2G2ZNP5-F1
#
_entry.id   AF-A0A2G2ZNP5-F1
#
_cell.length_a   1.000
_cell.length_b   1.000
_cell.length_c   1.000
_cell.angle_alpha   90.00
_cell.angle_beta   90.00
_cell.angle_gamma   90.00
#
_symmetry.space_group_name_H-M   'P 1'
#
loop_
_entity.id
_entity.type
_entity.pdbx_description
1 polymer ?
#
loop_
_entity_poly.entity_id
_entity_poly.type
_entity_poly.pdbx_seq_one_letter_code
_entity_poly.pdbx_strand_id
1 'polypeptide(L)'
;MIENISLYILQAQIKEIVNVEPSLSSIEIVEKCFKLQNHSHVIDFRGGVKVKDLKGGTFSKAELLSMLHSTQDENQYLNVENKSSNDRLSTLEDEIKQIRKMKEFFAVQQPQVYATISPISNK
;
A
#
# COMPACT_ATOMS: atom_id res chain seq x y z
N MET A 1 -10.05 -33.33 -4.57
CA MET A 1 -10.30 -34.80 -4.58
C MET A 1 -11.61 -35.15 -5.29
N ILE A 2 -12.69 -34.38 -5.10
CA ILE A 2 -14.01 -34.60 -5.75
C ILE A 2 -13.96 -34.44 -7.29
N GLU A 3 -13.22 -33.46 -7.82
CA GLU A 3 -13.10 -33.23 -9.28
C GLU A 3 -12.44 -34.41 -10.02
N ASN A 4 -11.51 -35.11 -9.36
CA ASN A 4 -10.77 -36.22 -9.95
C ASN A 4 -11.65 -37.48 -10.12
N ILE A 5 -12.61 -37.68 -9.21
CA ILE A 5 -13.60 -38.77 -9.29
C ILE A 5 -14.58 -38.54 -10.44
N SER A 6 -14.99 -37.28 -10.68
CA SER A 6 -15.90 -36.90 -11.76
C SER A 6 -15.29 -37.16 -13.15
N LEU A 7 -14.02 -36.80 -13.34
CA LEU A 7 -13.32 -37.03 -14.62
C LEU A 7 -13.16 -38.53 -14.94
N TYR A 8 -12.86 -39.34 -13.93
CA TYR A 8 -12.71 -40.79 -14.10
C TYR A 8 -14.02 -41.47 -14.51
N ILE A 9 -15.15 -41.09 -13.89
CA ILE A 9 -16.47 -41.62 -14.22
C ILE A 9 -16.84 -41.27 -15.67
N LEU A 10 -16.59 -40.03 -16.09
CA LEU A 10 -16.86 -39.59 -17.46
C LEU A 10 -16.02 -40.37 -18.49
N GLN A 11 -14.73 -40.59 -18.20
CA GLN A 11 -13.86 -41.37 -19.07
C GLN A 11 -14.34 -42.83 -19.23
N ALA A 12 -14.82 -43.44 -18.14
CA ALA A 12 -15.37 -44.80 -18.18
C ALA A 12 -16.64 -44.88 -19.05
N GLN A 13 -17.55 -43.92 -18.91
CA GLN A 13 -18.80 -43.86 -19.70
C GLN A 13 -18.55 -43.65 -21.19
N ILE A 14 -17.63 -42.74 -21.55
CA ILE A 14 -17.25 -42.53 -22.95
C ILE A 14 -16.68 -43.82 -23.55
N LYS A 15 -15.79 -44.50 -22.81
CA LYS A 15 -15.17 -45.74 -23.26
C LYS A 15 -16.19 -46.86 -23.47
N GLU A 16 -17.19 -46.95 -22.60
CA GLU A 16 -18.31 -47.90 -22.73
C GLU A 16 -19.12 -47.63 -24.01
N ILE A 17 -19.54 -46.38 -24.24
CA ILE A 17 -20.33 -46.00 -25.41
C ILE A 17 -19.59 -46.26 -26.72
N VAL A 18 -18.30 -45.87 -26.79
CA VAL A 18 -17.46 -46.11 -27.97
C VAL A 18 -17.29 -47.60 -28.25
N ASN A 19 -17.24 -48.43 -27.21
CA ASN A 19 -17.10 -49.87 -27.37
C ASN A 19 -18.40 -50.55 -27.82
N VAL A 20 -19.55 -50.06 -27.35
CA VAL A 20 -20.88 -50.58 -27.74
C VAL A 20 -21.26 -50.12 -29.15
N GLU A 21 -20.92 -48.88 -29.52
CA GLU A 21 -21.35 -48.26 -30.77
C GLU A 21 -20.21 -47.43 -31.40
N PRO A 22 -19.23 -48.09 -32.05
CA PRO A 22 -18.01 -47.44 -32.53
C PRO A 22 -18.21 -46.53 -33.75
N SER A 23 -19.38 -46.60 -34.40
CA SER A 23 -19.74 -45.75 -35.55
C SER A 23 -20.28 -44.38 -35.15
N LEU A 24 -20.51 -44.13 -33.85
CA LEU A 24 -20.98 -42.83 -33.38
C LEU A 24 -19.92 -41.75 -33.62
N SER A 25 -20.38 -40.60 -34.07
CA SER A 25 -19.58 -39.39 -34.12
C SER A 25 -19.32 -38.85 -32.71
N SER A 26 -18.27 -38.06 -32.55
CA SER A 26 -17.92 -37.46 -31.25
C SER A 26 -19.06 -36.62 -30.65
N ILE A 27 -19.90 -36.00 -31.48
CA ILE A 27 -21.04 -35.20 -31.01
C ILE A 27 -22.15 -36.09 -30.42
N GLU A 28 -22.47 -37.21 -31.06
CA GLU A 28 -23.47 -38.17 -30.58
C GLU A 28 -23.03 -38.85 -29.26
N ILE A 29 -21.74 -39.11 -29.11
CA ILE A 29 -21.16 -39.65 -27.86
C ILE A 29 -21.35 -38.66 -26.71
N VAL A 30 -21.09 -37.37 -26.96
CA VAL A 30 -21.27 -36.30 -25.96
C VAL A 30 -22.75 -36.17 -25.59
N GLU A 31 -23.67 -36.16 -26.55
CA GLU A 31 -25.11 -36.11 -26.28
C GLU A 31 -25.60 -37.32 -25.48
N LYS A 32 -25.06 -38.52 -25.73
CA LYS A 32 -25.39 -39.71 -24.92
C LYS A 32 -24.87 -39.62 -23.48
N CYS A 33 -23.66 -39.09 -23.27
CA CYS A 33 -23.09 -38.93 -21.93
C CYS A 33 -23.82 -37.86 -21.11
N PHE A 34 -24.15 -36.73 -21.75
CA PHE A 34 -24.63 -35.54 -21.06
C PHE A 34 -26.13 -35.29 -21.23
N LYS A 35 -26.83 -36.17 -21.97
CA LYS A 35 -28.20 -36.01 -22.47
C LYS A 35 -28.30 -34.77 -23.39
N LEU A 36 -29.44 -34.62 -24.07
CA LEU A 36 -29.69 -33.46 -24.95
C LEU A 36 -29.49 -32.16 -24.13
N GLN A 37 -28.37 -31.48 -24.33
CA GLN A 37 -28.05 -30.27 -23.59
C GLN A 37 -28.83 -29.13 -24.22
N ASN A 38 -29.82 -28.59 -23.49
CA ASN A 38 -30.52 -27.39 -23.92
C ASN A 38 -29.55 -26.21 -23.91
N HIS A 39 -28.97 -25.90 -25.06
CA HIS A 39 -28.10 -24.74 -25.28
C HIS A 39 -28.81 -23.38 -25.08
N SER A 40 -30.10 -23.39 -24.71
CA SER A 40 -30.88 -22.18 -24.44
C SER A 40 -30.39 -21.39 -23.24
N HIS A 41 -29.52 -21.94 -22.39
CA HIS A 41 -29.00 -21.26 -21.20
C HIS A 41 -27.58 -21.72 -20.81
N VAL A 42 -26.61 -21.50 -21.70
CA VAL A 42 -25.20 -21.44 -21.25
C VAL A 42 -24.97 -20.03 -20.71
N ILE A 43 -25.08 -19.84 -19.40
CA ILE A 43 -24.66 -18.61 -18.74
C ILE A 43 -23.17 -18.75 -18.43
N ASP A 44 -22.32 -18.09 -19.21
CA ASP A 44 -20.90 -17.96 -18.90
C ASP A 44 -20.69 -16.78 -17.94
N PHE A 45 -20.29 -17.08 -16.70
CA PHE A 45 -19.86 -16.02 -15.79
C PHE A 45 -18.42 -15.63 -16.11
N ARG A 46 -18.23 -14.64 -16.99
CA ARG A 46 -16.95 -13.95 -17.13
C ARG A 46 -16.75 -13.05 -15.90
N GLY A 47 -15.70 -13.28 -15.13
CA GLY A 47 -15.31 -12.50 -13.95
C GLY A 47 -14.75 -11.11 -14.31
N GLY A 48 -15.51 -10.31 -15.07
CA GLY A 48 -15.17 -8.91 -15.33
C GLY A 48 -15.47 -8.03 -14.13
N VAL A 49 -14.68 -6.95 -13.98
CA VAL A 49 -14.94 -5.88 -13.00
C VAL A 49 -16.31 -5.29 -13.30
N LYS A 50 -17.24 -5.43 -12.36
CA LYS A 50 -18.61 -4.93 -12.49
C LYS A 50 -18.62 -3.44 -12.14
N VAL A 51 -19.56 -2.68 -12.69
CA VAL A 51 -19.72 -1.24 -12.38
C VAL A 51 -19.89 -0.99 -10.87
N LYS A 52 -20.47 -1.95 -10.13
CA LYS A 52 -20.56 -1.91 -8.66
C LYS A 52 -19.22 -2.04 -7.93
N ASP A 53 -18.20 -2.56 -8.61
CA ASP A 53 -16.84 -2.69 -8.10
C ASP A 53 -16.05 -1.36 -8.30
N LEU A 54 -16.54 -0.47 -9.18
CA LEU A 54 -16.10 0.94 -9.29
C LEU A 54 -16.80 1.82 -8.25
N LYS A 55 -16.71 1.43 -6.97
CA LYS A 55 -17.28 2.19 -5.86
C LYS A 55 -16.37 3.37 -5.50
N GLY A 56 -16.25 4.33 -6.42
CA GLY A 56 -15.59 5.61 -6.21
C GLY A 56 -16.45 6.70 -6.83
N GLY A 57 -16.69 7.80 -6.12
CA GLY A 57 -17.39 8.96 -6.67
C GLY A 57 -16.77 9.34 -8.01
N THR A 58 -17.59 9.50 -9.04
CA THR A 58 -17.11 9.79 -10.39
C THR A 58 -16.62 11.23 -10.43
N PHE A 59 -15.37 11.46 -10.02
CA PHE A 59 -14.69 12.70 -10.34
C PHE A 59 -14.51 12.75 -11.86
N SER A 60 -14.93 13.85 -12.46
CA SER A 60 -14.61 14.16 -13.85
C SER A 60 -13.09 14.22 -14.03
N LYS A 61 -12.62 13.92 -15.24
CA LYS A 61 -11.21 14.09 -15.61
C LYS A 61 -10.70 15.49 -15.27
N ALA A 62 -11.54 16.51 -15.44
CA ALA A 62 -11.19 17.90 -15.12
C ALA A 62 -10.99 18.12 -13.60
N GLU A 63 -11.82 17.52 -12.76
CA GLU A 63 -11.71 17.61 -11.30
C GLU A 63 -10.46 16.91 -10.79
N LEU A 64 -10.13 15.74 -11.37
CA LEU A 64 -8.90 15.02 -11.05
C LEU A 64 -7.65 15.82 -11.43
N LEU A 65 -7.64 16.46 -12.60
CA LEU A 65 -6.53 17.31 -13.02
C LEU A 65 -6.38 18.53 -12.12
N SER A 66 -7.49 19.18 -11.75
CA SER A 66 -7.48 20.31 -10.81
C SER A 66 -6.91 19.91 -9.44
N MET A 67 -7.36 18.78 -8.90
CA MET A 67 -6.87 18.24 -7.63
C MET A 67 -5.38 17.88 -7.69
N LEU A 68 -4.93 17.28 -8.80
CA LEU A 68 -3.53 16.95 -9.02
C LEU A 68 -2.66 18.22 -9.01
N HIS A 69 -3.06 19.26 -9.75
CA HIS A 69 -2.34 20.53 -9.78
C HIS A 69 -2.32 21.22 -8.42
N SER A 70 -3.45 21.31 -7.72
CA SER A 70 -3.52 21.87 -6.35
C SER A 70 -2.56 21.13 -5.40
N THR A 71 -2.58 19.80 -5.44
CA THR A 71 -1.70 18.97 -4.61
C THR A 71 -0.23 19.19 -4.95
N GLN A 72 0.10 19.37 -6.23
CA GLN A 72 1.47 19.63 -6.67
C GLN A 72 1.97 21.01 -6.19
N ASP A 73 1.14 22.04 -6.30
CA ASP A 73 1.46 23.40 -5.86
C ASP A 73 1.65 23.46 -4.34
N GLU A 74 0.77 22.81 -3.58
CA GLU A 74 0.89 22.68 -2.12
C GLU A 74 2.19 21.96 -1.72
N ASN A 75 2.54 20.86 -2.38
CA ASN A 75 3.78 20.15 -2.13
C ASN A 75 5.01 21.00 -2.45
N GLN A 76 4.98 21.78 -3.53
CA GLN A 76 6.07 22.68 -3.87
C GLN A 76 6.24 23.77 -2.80
N TYR A 77 5.14 24.37 -2.34
CA TYR A 77 5.17 25.36 -1.27
C TYR A 77 5.76 24.78 0.02
N LEU A 78 5.27 23.63 0.47
CA LEU A 78 5.74 22.95 1.68
C LEU A 78 7.22 22.58 1.59
N ASN A 79 7.72 22.21 0.41
CA ASN A 79 9.13 21.91 0.23
C ASN A 79 10.02 23.16 0.40
N VAL A 80 9.58 24.32 -0.10
CA VAL A 80 10.28 25.60 0.07
C VAL A 80 10.27 26.03 1.54
N GLU A 81 9.13 25.92 2.21
CA GLU A 81 8.98 26.26 3.63
C GLU A 81 9.83 25.36 4.53
N ASN A 82 9.85 24.05 4.26
CA ASN A 82 10.69 23.10 4.98
C ASN A 82 12.17 23.42 4.83
N LYS A 83 12.62 23.76 3.61
CA LYS A 83 14.02 24.18 3.37
C LYS A 83 14.37 25.41 4.20
N SER A 84 13.54 26.45 4.13
CA SER A 84 13.73 27.69 4.90
C SER A 84 13.78 27.43 6.42
N SER A 85 12.87 26.59 6.92
CA SER A 85 12.83 26.21 8.33
C SER A 85 14.09 25.45 8.75
N ASN A 86 14.58 24.55 7.91
CA ASN A 86 15.79 23.79 8.15
C ASN A 86 17.04 24.69 8.16
N ASP A 87 17.13 25.65 7.25
CA ASP A 87 18.23 26.62 7.19
C ASP A 87 18.27 27.49 8.47
N ARG A 88 17.09 27.93 8.95
CA ARG A 88 16.97 28.66 10.22
C ARG A 88 17.36 27.80 11.42
N LEU A 89 16.96 26.52 11.44
CA LEU A 89 17.28 25.59 12.50
C LEU A 89 18.80 25.33 12.57
N SER A 90 19.44 25.11 11.43
CA SER A 90 20.90 24.98 11.34
C SER A 90 21.61 26.22 11.89
N THR A 91 21.09 27.42 11.59
CA THR A 91 21.66 28.68 12.11
C THR A 91 21.59 28.74 13.63
N LEU A 92 20.42 28.40 14.20
CA LEU A 92 20.23 28.39 15.66
C LEU A 92 21.10 27.34 16.36
N GLU A 93 21.29 26.16 15.74
CA GLU A 93 22.17 25.12 16.28
C GLU A 93 23.62 25.61 16.39
N ASP A 94 24.10 26.34 15.38
CA ASP A 94 25.44 26.94 15.40
C ASP A 94 25.56 28.03 16.47
N GLU A 95 24.56 28.89 16.63
CA GLU A 95 24.52 29.91 17.69
C GLU A 95 24.55 29.27 19.09
N ILE A 96 23.72 28.25 19.34
CA ILE A 96 23.70 27.50 20.61
C ILE A 96 25.06 26.86 20.88
N LYS A 97 25.72 26.33 19.85
CA LYS A 97 27.06 25.75 19.96
C LYS A 97 28.09 26.79 20.37
N GLN A 98 28.01 28.01 19.84
CA GLN A 98 28.88 29.12 20.26
C GLN A 98 28.62 29.53 21.71
N ILE A 99 27.35 29.68 22.10
CA ILE A 99 26.96 30.01 23.48
C ILE A 99 27.49 28.95 24.46
N ARG A 100 27.39 27.66 24.11
CA ARG A 100 27.93 26.55 24.92
C ARG A 100 29.44 26.70 25.13
N LYS A 101 30.20 26.96 24.07
CA LYS A 101 31.65 27.18 24.15
C LYS A 101 32.00 28.39 25.01
N MET A 102 31.27 29.51 24.87
CA MET A 102 31.48 30.70 25.71
C MET A 102 31.19 30.38 27.18
N LYS A 103 30.08 29.69 27.47
CA LYS A 103 29.74 29.27 28.83
C LYS A 103 30.83 28.40 29.45
N GLU A 104 31.35 27.42 28.71
CA GLU A 104 32.47 26.58 29.16
C GLU A 104 33.73 27.40 29.41
N PHE A 105 34.08 28.33 28.52
CA PHE A 105 35.23 29.23 28.68
C PHE A 105 35.12 30.08 29.95
N PHE A 106 33.94 30.63 30.25
CA PHE A 106 33.72 31.39 31.49
C PHE A 106 33.73 30.50 32.74
N ALA A 107 33.17 29.29 32.67
CA ALA A 107 33.18 28.34 33.79
C ALA A 107 34.61 27.93 34.18
N VAL A 108 35.52 27.80 33.20
CA VAL A 108 36.94 27.48 33.43
C VAL A 108 37.72 28.67 33.99
N GLN A 109 37.32 29.90 33.66
CA GLN A 109 37.98 31.12 34.15
C GLN A 109 37.45 31.66 35.47
N GLN A 110 36.33 31.15 36.01
CA GLN A 110 35.93 31.51 37.36
C GLN A 110 36.99 31.01 38.36
N PRO A 111 37.70 31.88 39.10
CA PRO A 111 38.30 31.45 40.35
C PRO A 111 37.13 31.00 41.22
N GLN A 112 37.18 29.81 41.81
CA GLN A 112 36.17 29.35 42.76
C GLN A 112 36.03 30.39 43.88
N VAL A 113 35.06 31.31 43.79
CA VAL A 113 34.71 32.25 44.87
C VAL A 113 33.84 31.49 45.86
N TYR A 114 34.37 30.42 46.44
CA TYR A 114 33.79 29.71 47.56
C TYR A 114 34.92 29.06 48.37
N ALA A 115 35.60 29.84 49.21
CA ALA A 115 36.16 29.39 50.49
C ALA A 115 37.01 30.47 51.18
N THR A 116 36.43 31.59 51.61
CA THR A 116 36.93 32.32 52.80
C THR A 116 35.88 33.28 53.34
N ILE A 117 34.77 32.77 53.88
CA ILE A 117 34.10 33.48 54.96
C ILE A 117 34.47 32.72 56.22
N SER A 118 35.63 33.06 56.79
CA SER A 118 35.98 32.63 58.14
C SER A 118 34.90 33.12 59.10
N PRO A 119 34.46 32.31 60.08
CA PRO A 119 33.49 32.78 61.06
C PRO A 119 34.16 33.85 61.91
N ILE A 120 33.60 35.06 61.90
CA ILE A 120 33.97 36.11 62.84
C ILE A 120 33.53 35.63 64.22
N SER A 121 34.50 35.19 65.01
CA SER A 121 34.32 34.85 66.42
C SER A 121 34.23 36.14 67.24
N ASN A 122 33.03 36.52 67.68
CA ASN A 122 32.87 37.54 68.71
C ASN A 122 33.01 36.91 70.10
N LYS A 123 33.90 37.50 70.90
CA LYS A 123 34.14 37.19 72.31
C LYS A 123 33.25 38.05 73.19
#